data_AF-A0A9D6MUP7-F1
#
_entry.id   AF-A0A9D6MUP7-F1
#
_cell.length_a   1.000
_cell.length_b   1.000
_cell.length_c   1.000
_cell.angle_alpha   90.00
_cell.angle_beta   90.00
_cell.angle_gamma   90.00
#
_symmetry.space_group_name_H-M   'P 1'
#
loop_
_entity.id
_entity.type
_entity.pdbx_description
1 polymer ?
#
loop_
_entity_poly.entity_id
_entity_poly.type
_entity_poly.pdbx_seq_one_letter_code
_entity_poly.pdbx_strand_id
1 'polypeptide(L)'
;NPSARLACYRYPVHRIGPRFEPDAPDGQTWCYLLHRDAEDDVRFTVLNPVAARLVELIRRERRRGREALARIAAELNQPCSDPFIEAGHHLLRELRQSGALLGTWRTP
;
A
#
# COMPACT_ATOMS: atom_id res chain seq x y z
N ASN A 1 6.96 -0.27 9.82
CA ASN A 1 6.95 1.01 10.55
C ASN A 1 5.71 1.01 11.44
N PRO A 2 5.85 1.13 12.77
CA PRO A 2 4.71 1.13 13.69
C PRO A 2 3.78 2.33 13.48
N SER A 3 4.29 3.46 12.97
CA SER A 3 3.49 4.64 12.64
C SER A 3 2.67 4.49 11.35
N ALA A 4 3.03 3.55 10.48
CA ALA A 4 2.38 3.42 9.18
C ALA A 4 0.89 3.04 9.36
N ARG A 5 -0.03 3.59 8.59
CA ARG A 5 -1.46 3.23 8.58
C ARG A 5 -1.99 3.26 7.16
N LEU A 6 -2.68 2.18 6.77
CA LEU A 6 -3.41 2.11 5.51
C LEU A 6 -4.84 2.59 5.77
N ALA A 7 -5.30 3.59 5.02
CA ALA A 7 -6.65 4.11 5.07
C ALA A 7 -7.23 4.15 3.65
N CYS A 8 -8.42 3.59 3.47
CA CYS A 8 -9.10 3.60 2.18
C CYS A 8 -10.45 4.30 2.30
N TYR A 9 -10.74 5.23 1.38
CA TYR A 9 -11.93 6.07 1.37
C TYR A 9 -12.59 6.03 0.00
N ARG A 10 -13.90 6.31 -0.04
CA ARG A 10 -14.64 6.49 -1.31
C ARG A 10 -14.48 7.91 -1.90
N TYR A 11 -13.72 8.76 -1.24
CA TYR A 11 -13.44 10.12 -1.68
C TYR A 11 -11.94 10.30 -1.88
N PRO A 12 -11.51 11.11 -2.87
CA PRO A 12 -10.13 11.50 -3.06
C PRO A 12 -9.71 12.52 -1.99
N VAL A 13 -9.58 12.12 -0.72
CA VAL A 13 -9.36 13.04 0.41
C VAL A 13 -8.13 13.95 0.23
N HIS A 14 -7.09 13.48 -0.46
CA HIS A 14 -5.91 14.29 -0.83
C HIS A 14 -6.20 15.51 -1.73
N ARG A 15 -7.37 15.56 -2.38
CA ARG A 15 -7.79 16.68 -3.23
C ARG A 15 -8.78 17.61 -2.53
N ILE A 16 -9.37 17.18 -1.42
CA ILE A 16 -10.43 17.94 -0.75
C ILE A 16 -9.83 19.20 -0.14
N GLY A 17 -10.44 20.34 -0.45
CA GLY A 17 -10.05 21.64 0.06
C GLY A 17 -11.00 22.73 -0.42
N PRO A 18 -10.72 24.01 -0.12
CA PRO A 18 -11.66 25.11 -0.39
C PRO A 18 -12.07 25.31 -1.87
N ARG A 19 -11.31 24.72 -2.81
CA ARG A 19 -11.56 24.79 -4.26
C ARG A 19 -12.08 23.47 -4.85
N PHE A 20 -12.18 22.42 -4.05
CA PHE A 20 -12.64 21.11 -4.48
C PHE A 20 -13.29 20.39 -3.30
N GLU A 21 -14.61 20.47 -3.23
CA GLU A 21 -15.43 19.80 -2.24
C GLU A 21 -16.40 18.89 -3.00
N PRO A 22 -16.11 17.58 -3.09
CA PRO A 22 -16.96 16.66 -3.84
C PRO A 22 -18.26 16.38 -3.09
N ASP A 23 -19.40 16.65 -3.71
CA ASP A 23 -20.73 16.36 -3.16
C ASP A 23 -21.05 14.86 -3.13
N ALA A 24 -20.34 14.05 -3.93
CA ALA A 24 -20.52 12.62 -4.05
C ALA A 24 -19.19 11.91 -4.34
N PRO A 25 -19.05 10.62 -3.97
CA PRO A 25 -17.86 9.84 -4.29
C PRO A 25 -17.73 9.61 -5.81
N ASP A 26 -16.52 9.52 -6.32
CA ASP A 26 -16.22 9.36 -7.76
C ASP A 26 -16.33 7.91 -8.26
N GLY A 27 -16.89 7.01 -7.43
CA GLY A 27 -17.01 5.59 -7.72
C GLY A 27 -15.72 4.78 -7.52
N GLN A 28 -14.60 5.43 -7.16
CA GLN A 28 -13.33 4.76 -6.90
C GLN A 28 -13.07 4.59 -5.40
N THR A 29 -12.22 3.62 -5.05
CA THR A 29 -11.67 3.50 -3.70
C THR A 29 -10.25 4.04 -3.71
N TRP A 30 -10.04 5.10 -2.95
CA TRP A 30 -8.75 5.77 -2.79
C TRP A 30 -8.06 5.24 -1.54
N CYS A 31 -6.90 4.61 -1.72
CA CYS A 31 -6.11 4.08 -0.61
C CYS A 31 -4.85 4.91 -0.37
N TYR A 32 -4.58 5.19 0.90
CA TYR A 32 -3.47 6.01 1.35
C TYR A 32 -2.67 5.25 2.39
N LEU A 33 -1.36 5.22 2.22
CA LEU A 33 -0.43 4.80 3.25
C LEU A 33 0.15 6.06 3.91
N LEU A 34 -0.25 6.29 5.15
CA LEU A 34 0.27 7.36 5.99
C LEU A 34 1.40 6.79 6.84
N HIS A 35 2.53 7.47 6.96
CA HIS A 35 3.61 7.05 7.86
C HIS A 35 4.48 8.24 8.23
N ARG A 36 5.29 8.09 9.28
CA ARG A 36 6.40 9.00 9.57
C ARG A 36 7.67 8.47 8.93
N ASP A 37 8.40 9.32 8.22
CA ASP A 37 9.72 8.97 7.67
C ASP A 37 10.83 9.04 8.74
N ALA A 38 12.10 9.03 8.32
CA ALA A 38 13.24 9.04 9.24
C ALA A 38 13.44 10.39 9.94
N GLU A 39 12.96 11.46 9.30
CA GLU A 39 12.99 12.84 9.78
C GLU A 39 11.78 13.19 10.66
N ASP A 40 10.92 12.22 10.95
CA ASP A 40 9.66 12.36 11.70
C ASP A 40 8.58 13.19 10.98
N ASP A 41 8.72 13.38 9.66
CA ASP A 41 7.71 14.03 8.83
C ASP A 41 6.59 13.06 8.46
N VAL A 42 5.33 13.53 8.52
CA VAL A 42 4.18 12.75 8.05
C VAL A 42 4.16 12.74 6.53
N ARG A 43 4.28 11.54 5.95
CA ARG A 43 4.18 11.29 4.52
C ARG A 43 2.85 10.62 4.17
N PHE A 44 2.38 10.94 2.97
CA PHE A 44 1.17 10.38 2.38
C PHE A 44 1.51 9.75 1.03
N THR A 45 1.34 8.45 0.90
CA THR A 45 1.53 7.73 -0.36
C THR A 45 0.19 7.21 -0.85
N VAL A 46 -0.25 7.67 -2.02
CA VAL A 46 -1.44 7.11 -2.68
C VAL A 46 -1.08 5.74 -3.26
N LEU A 47 -1.88 4.74 -2.94
CA LEU A 47 -1.70 3.38 -3.41
C LEU A 47 -2.85 2.98 -4.34
N ASN A 48 -2.52 2.26 -5.40
CA ASN A 48 -3.52 1.54 -6.16
C ASN A 48 -4.09 0.35 -5.34
N PRO A 49 -5.22 -0.25 -5.74
CA PRO A 49 -5.85 -1.33 -4.98
C PRO A 49 -4.94 -2.55 -4.74
N VAL A 50 -4.12 -2.92 -5.73
CA VAL A 50 -3.18 -4.05 -5.63
C VAL A 50 -2.10 -3.78 -4.59
N ALA A 51 -1.51 -2.58 -4.61
CA ALA A 51 -0.51 -2.14 -3.65
C ALA A 51 -1.08 -2.05 -2.23
N ALA A 52 -2.29 -1.52 -2.08
CA ALA A 52 -2.98 -1.47 -0.79
C ALA A 52 -3.23 -2.87 -0.23
N ARG A 53 -3.68 -3.82 -1.07
CA ARG A 53 -3.87 -5.22 -0.68
C ARG A 53 -2.57 -5.90 -0.27
N LEU A 54 -1.47 -5.65 -0.99
CA LEU A 54 -0.15 -6.17 -0.64
C LEU A 54 0.31 -5.68 0.74
N VAL A 55 0.16 -4.38 1.01
CA VAL A 55 0.49 -3.78 2.31
C VAL A 55 -0.38 -4.39 3.42
N GLU A 56 -1.67 -4.62 3.15
CA GLU A 56 -2.58 -5.26 4.10
C GLU A 56 -2.12 -6.68 4.46
N LEU A 57 -1.85 -7.54 3.46
CA LEU A 57 -1.40 -8.92 3.66
C LEU A 57 -0.09 -9.02 4.44
N ILE A 58 0.87 -8.14 4.15
CA ILE A 58 2.16 -8.14 4.84
C ILE A 58 2.02 -7.67 6.28
N ARG A 59 1.23 -6.61 6.52
CA ARG A 59 1.18 -5.96 7.83
C ARG A 59 0.20 -6.61 8.79
N ARG A 60 -1.00 -6.97 8.33
CA ARG A 60 -2.05 -7.54 9.18
C ARG A 60 -1.91 -9.05 9.29
N GLU A 61 -1.65 -9.73 8.17
CA GLU A 61 -1.55 -11.19 8.15
C GLU A 61 -0.13 -11.72 8.31
N ARG A 62 0.88 -10.84 8.45
CA ARG A 62 2.31 -11.20 8.59
C ARG A 62 2.80 -12.17 7.51
N ARG A 63 2.32 -12.01 6.28
CA ARG A 63 2.73 -12.82 5.13
C ARG A 63 4.09 -12.37 4.59
N ARG A 64 4.86 -13.32 4.04
CA ARG A 64 6.07 -12.98 3.28
C ARG A 64 5.67 -12.31 1.96
N GLY A 65 6.53 -11.43 1.43
CA GLY A 65 6.21 -10.65 0.23
C GLY A 65 5.81 -11.52 -0.97
N ARG A 66 6.56 -12.59 -1.26
CA ARG A 66 6.24 -13.52 -2.36
C ARG A 66 4.92 -14.27 -2.15
N GLU A 67 4.62 -14.68 -0.92
CA GLU A 67 3.34 -15.35 -0.59
C GLU A 67 2.16 -14.40 -0.77
N ALA A 68 2.32 -13.14 -0.33
CA ALA A 68 1.30 -12.11 -0.50
C ALA A 68 1.04 -11.82 -1.99
N LEU A 69 2.09 -11.71 -2.81
CA LEU A 69 1.97 -11.53 -4.26
C LEU A 69 1.29 -12.72 -4.93
N ALA A 70 1.66 -13.95 -4.59
CA ALA A 70 1.02 -15.15 -5.13
C ALA A 70 -0.49 -15.19 -4.79
N ARG A 71 -0.86 -14.80 -3.56
CA ARG A 71 -2.26 -14.70 -3.16
C ARG A 71 -3.02 -13.64 -3.97
N ILE A 72 -2.42 -12.47 -4.19
CA ILE A 72 -3.07 -11.41 -4.97
C ILE A 72 -3.25 -11.84 -6.43
N ALA A 73 -2.25 -12.48 -7.03
CA ALA A 73 -2.38 -13.03 -8.38
C ALA A 73 -3.58 -13.99 -8.47
N ALA A 74 -3.76 -14.86 -7.47
CA ALA A 74 -4.92 -15.74 -7.38
C ALA A 74 -6.24 -14.95 -7.19
N GLU A 75 -6.28 -13.94 -6.31
CA GLU A 75 -7.46 -13.06 -6.12
C GLU A 75 -7.86 -12.33 -7.42
N LEU A 76 -6.89 -12.03 -8.30
CA LEU A 76 -7.09 -11.36 -9.58
C LEU A 76 -7.37 -12.33 -10.75
N ASN A 77 -7.38 -13.65 -10.51
CA ASN A 77 -7.42 -14.68 -11.56
C ASN A 77 -6.33 -14.49 -12.63
N GLN A 78 -5.14 -14.06 -12.20
CA GLN A 78 -3.98 -13.83 -13.07
C GLN A 78 -2.84 -14.79 -12.70
N PRO A 79 -1.98 -15.16 -13.67
CA PRO A 79 -0.80 -15.95 -13.36
C PRO A 79 0.17 -15.15 -12.49
N CYS A 80 0.76 -15.81 -11.49
CA CYS A 80 1.86 -15.25 -10.71
C CYS A 80 3.16 -15.30 -11.52
N SER A 81 3.24 -14.46 -12.55
CA SER A 81 4.37 -14.40 -13.49
C SER A 81 5.56 -13.64 -12.91
N ASP A 82 6.74 -13.84 -13.49
CA ASP A 82 7.95 -13.12 -13.07
C ASP A 82 7.82 -11.60 -13.14
N PRO A 83 7.22 -10.98 -14.18
CA PRO A 83 6.98 -9.54 -14.21
C PRO A 83 6.08 -9.05 -13.07
N PHE A 84 5.07 -9.84 -12.69
CA PHE A 84 4.18 -9.50 -11.58
C PHE A 84 4.93 -9.52 -10.24
N ILE A 85 5.76 -10.54 -10.04
CA ILE A 85 6.62 -10.64 -8.86
C ILE A 85 7.62 -9.48 -8.81
N GLU A 86 8.24 -9.14 -9.94
CA GLU A 86 9.22 -8.04 -10.01
C GLU A 86 8.58 -6.69 -9.71
N ALA A 87 7.39 -6.41 -10.27
CA ALA A 87 6.64 -5.19 -9.97
C ALA A 87 6.30 -5.10 -8.46
N GLY A 88 5.86 -6.21 -7.87
CA GLY A 88 5.62 -6.29 -6.44
C GLY A 88 6.89 -6.08 -5.60
N HIS A 89 8.01 -6.64 -6.04
CA HIS A 89 9.31 -6.45 -5.38
C HIS A 89 9.76 -4.99 -5.43
N HIS A 90 9.64 -4.34 -6.60
CA HIS A 90 9.94 -2.92 -6.78
C HIS A 90 9.14 -2.04 -5.82
N LEU A 91 7.82 -2.23 -5.77
CA LEU A 91 6.95 -1.49 -4.85
C LEU A 91 7.38 -1.67 -3.39
N LEU A 92 7.69 -2.90 -2.95
CA LEU A 92 8.13 -3.15 -1.57
C LEU A 92 9.47 -2.47 -1.26
N ARG A 93 10.37 -2.34 -2.25
CA ARG A 93 11.62 -1.61 -2.11
C ARG A 93 11.38 -0.10 -2.00
N GLU A 94 10.51 0.47 -2.82
CA GLU A 94 10.13 1.89 -2.74
C GLU A 94 9.51 2.23 -1.40
N LEU A 95 8.55 1.41 -0.93
CA LEU A 95 7.93 1.58 0.38
C LEU A 95 8.94 1.43 1.54
N ARG A 96 9.99 0.64 1.36
CA ARG A 96 11.08 0.55 2.33
C ARG A 96 11.95 1.79 2.31
N GLN A 97 12.30 2.29 1.12
CA GLN A 97 13.12 3.49 0.95
C GLN A 97 12.42 4.74 1.49
N SER A 98 11.10 4.84 1.35
CA SER A 98 10.31 5.95 1.90
C SER A 98 10.07 5.86 3.41
N GLY A 99 10.52 4.81 4.09
CA GLY A 99 10.29 4.56 5.51
C GLY A 99 8.91 3.99 5.85
N ALA A 100 8.04 3.75 4.87
CA ALA A 100 6.71 3.18 5.12
C ALA A 100 6.78 1.72 5.60
N LEU A 101 7.75 0.96 5.09
CA LEU A 101 8.13 -0.37 5.56
C LEU A 101 9.55 -0.33 6.16
N LEU A 102 9.79 -1.07 7.24
CA LEU A 102 11.13 -1.14 7.85
C LEU A 102 11.98 -2.29 7.31
N GLY A 103 11.41 -3.13 6.44
CA GLY A 103 12.04 -4.35 5.95
C GLY A 103 11.35 -5.61 6.49
N THR A 104 12.13 -6.67 6.68
CA THR A 104 11.65 -7.99 7.06
C THR A 104 11.87 -8.28 8.54
N TRP A 105 11.00 -9.10 9.14
CA TRP A 105 11.27 -9.71 10.43
C TRP A 105 12.10 -10.98 10.22
N ARG A 106 12.96 -11.32 11.18
CA ARG A 106 13.56 -12.65 11.24
C ARG A 106 12.55 -13.58 11.89
N THR A 107 12.32 -14.74 11.28
CA THR A 107 11.69 -15.86 11.99
C THR A 107 12.71 -16.37 13.02
N PRO A 108 12.33 -16.61 14.28
CA PRO A 108 13.22 -17.29 15.23
C PRO A 108 13.64 -18.67 14.72
#